data_AF-A0AAV5E3T0-F1
#
_entry.id   AF-A0AAV5E3T0-F1
#
_cell.length_a   1.000
_cell.length_b   1.000
_cell.length_c   1.000
_cell.angle_alpha   90.00
_cell.angle_beta   90.00
_cell.angle_gamma   90.00
#
_symmetry.space_group_name_H-M   'P 1'
#
loop_
_entity.id
_entity.type
_entity.pdbx_description
1 polymer ?
#
loop_
_entity_poly.entity_id
_entity_poly.type
_entity_poly.pdbx_seq_one_letter_code
_entity_poly.pdbx_strand_id
1 'polypeptide(L)'
;MQRTRSLSLAPPPPVHASFDRFRSAHQLPMRPARALQPAARGGQVLYEAYKAASRAAAPAVLLWRRLRGLEHASRWPERLGRPSAARPRPGSPLVWFHAVSLGEGMAALPVVRHCARVHPGLSVLLTTTTLSSFEVIKDLLPDGVIHQFAPLDCPEAIDSFIGHWKPSLVLLMESELWPNLIISAAEKGVAVALLNARMSLKSFNRWSAPLGLPLVSLMLSKLSLVVPLVTTIVVQIANLIFMYNYFSHHSFFLFVAEYYSGCSFPVATYTTRDPPFCWRFKIWCA
;
A
#
# COMPACT_ATOMS: atom_id res chain seq x y z
N MET A 1 28.81 -33.26 31.96
CA MET A 1 28.23 -31.95 32.31
C MET A 1 28.54 -30.94 31.22
N GLN A 2 27.66 -30.76 30.24
CA GLN A 2 27.79 -29.69 29.23
C GLN A 2 26.95 -28.49 29.68
N ARG A 3 27.60 -27.33 29.86
CA ARG A 3 26.95 -26.05 30.16
C ARG A 3 26.27 -25.51 28.90
N THR A 4 24.94 -25.44 28.90
CA THR A 4 24.16 -24.68 27.94
C THR A 4 24.36 -23.18 28.21
N ARG A 5 24.95 -22.45 27.25
CA ARG A 5 24.95 -20.97 27.25
C ARG A 5 23.57 -20.49 26.80
N SER A 6 22.82 -19.88 27.70
CA SER A 6 21.61 -19.13 27.37
C SER A 6 21.99 -17.89 26.53
N LEU A 7 21.65 -17.90 25.25
CA LEU A 7 21.71 -16.72 24.40
C LEU A 7 20.60 -15.75 24.83
N SER A 8 20.96 -14.73 25.60
CA SER A 8 20.09 -13.59 25.87
C SER A 8 19.90 -12.78 24.57
N LEU A 9 18.75 -12.93 23.93
CA LEU A 9 18.35 -12.07 22.81
C LEU A 9 18.19 -10.62 23.33
N ALA A 10 18.91 -9.68 22.72
CA ALA A 10 18.75 -8.26 23.02
C ALA A 10 17.31 -7.82 22.70
N PRO A 11 16.71 -6.92 23.51
CA PRO A 11 15.37 -6.41 23.24
C PRO A 11 15.32 -5.70 21.87
N PRO A 12 14.22 -5.84 21.11
CA PRO A 12 14.08 -5.18 19.83
C PRO A 12 14.17 -3.66 20.01
N PRO A 13 14.77 -2.93 19.03
CA PRO A 13 14.92 -1.49 19.13
C PRO A 13 13.55 -0.80 19.26
N PRO A 14 13.49 0.35 19.97
CA PRO A 14 12.25 1.09 20.15
C PRO A 14 11.63 1.48 18.80
N VAL A 15 10.30 1.41 18.71
CA VAL A 15 9.51 1.58 17.47
C VAL A 15 9.90 2.83 16.68
N HIS A 16 10.18 3.94 17.38
CA HIS A 16 10.64 5.18 16.77
C HIS A 16 11.91 5.00 15.94
N ALA A 17 12.91 4.26 16.44
CA ALA A 17 14.19 4.08 15.75
C ALA A 17 14.08 3.23 14.47
N SER A 18 13.19 2.24 14.42
CA SER A 18 12.97 1.41 13.22
C SER A 18 12.15 2.16 12.15
N PHE A 19 11.15 2.93 12.59
CA PHE A 19 10.33 3.76 11.71
C PHE A 19 11.11 4.97 11.18
N ASP A 20 11.93 5.60 12.03
CA ASP A 20 12.83 6.67 11.63
C ASP A 20 13.89 6.14 10.66
N ARG A 21 14.39 4.92 10.82
CA ARG A 21 15.33 4.32 9.85
C ARG A 21 14.68 4.05 8.48
N PHE A 22 13.42 3.63 8.44
CA PHE A 22 12.63 3.52 7.21
C PHE A 22 12.36 4.91 6.59
N ARG A 23 12.04 5.91 7.42
CA ARG A 23 11.84 7.31 7.00
C ARG A 23 13.13 7.95 6.47
N SER A 24 14.26 7.74 7.13
CA SER A 24 15.59 8.23 6.75
C SER A 24 16.08 7.55 5.47
N ALA A 25 15.79 6.27 5.25
CA ALA A 25 16.07 5.58 3.99
C ALA A 25 15.28 6.15 2.80
N HIS A 26 14.12 6.78 3.07
CA HIS A 26 13.28 7.45 2.07
C HIS A 26 13.45 8.97 2.00
N GLN A 27 14.28 9.59 2.86
CA GLN A 27 14.66 11.01 2.80
C GLN A 27 15.84 11.26 1.84
N LEU A 28 15.83 10.64 0.66
CA LEU A 28 16.67 11.13 -0.43
C LEU A 28 16.13 12.50 -0.86
N PRO A 29 16.98 13.53 -1.05
CA PRO A 29 16.52 14.84 -1.49
C PRO A 29 15.75 14.68 -2.80
N MET A 30 14.48 15.06 -2.79
CA MET A 30 13.69 15.24 -4.01
C MET A 30 14.48 16.21 -4.89
N ARG A 31 15.11 15.68 -5.96
CA ARG A 31 15.79 16.51 -6.95
C ARG A 31 14.82 17.60 -7.42
N PRO A 32 15.29 18.83 -7.67
CA PRO A 32 14.42 19.92 -8.10
C PRO A 32 13.61 19.49 -9.32
N ALA A 33 12.35 19.94 -9.37
CA ALA A 33 11.37 19.59 -10.39
C ALA A 33 11.91 19.87 -11.79
N ARG A 34 12.52 18.85 -12.40
CA ARG A 34 12.84 18.84 -13.82
C ARG A 34 11.51 18.87 -14.57
N ALA A 35 11.41 19.67 -15.63
CA ALA A 35 10.20 19.75 -16.44
C ALA A 35 9.62 18.33 -16.69
N LEU A 36 8.36 18.11 -16.32
CA LEU A 36 7.68 16.82 -16.49
C LEU A 36 7.78 16.39 -17.96
N GLN A 37 8.44 15.25 -18.21
CA GLN A 37 8.61 14.69 -19.54
C GLN A 37 7.25 14.28 -20.15
N PRO A 38 7.11 14.15 -21.49
CA PRO A 38 5.82 13.91 -22.15
C PRO A 38 5.04 12.67 -21.65
N ALA A 39 5.73 11.58 -21.33
CA ALA A 39 5.10 10.37 -20.78
C ALA A 39 4.66 10.52 -19.31
N ALA A 40 5.38 11.34 -18.52
CA ALA A 40 4.95 11.80 -17.19
C ALA A 40 3.72 12.73 -17.27
N ARG A 41 3.65 13.56 -18.31
CA ARG A 41 2.46 14.39 -18.60
C ARG A 41 1.24 13.54 -18.96
N GLY A 42 1.40 12.49 -19.77
CA GLY A 42 0.32 11.58 -20.14
C GLY A 42 -0.33 10.90 -18.93
N GLY A 43 0.49 10.37 -18.01
CA GLY A 43 0.01 9.80 -16.76
C GLY A 43 -0.72 10.82 -15.88
N GLN A 44 -0.18 12.04 -15.75
CA GLN A 44 -0.81 13.09 -14.96
C GLN A 44 -2.17 13.52 -15.54
N VAL A 45 -2.27 13.69 -16.86
CA VAL A 45 -3.53 14.07 -17.52
C VAL A 45 -4.61 12.99 -17.29
N LEU A 46 -4.24 11.71 -17.43
CA LEU A 46 -5.16 10.60 -17.15
C LEU A 46 -5.57 10.54 -15.68
N TYR A 47 -4.64 10.85 -14.78
CA TYR A 47 -4.95 10.94 -13.35
C TYR A 47 -5.89 12.10 -13.02
N GLU A 48 -5.70 13.29 -13.60
CA GLU A 48 -6.64 14.41 -13.40
C GLU A 48 -8.03 14.11 -13.99
N ALA A 49 -8.10 13.44 -15.14
CA ALA A 49 -9.36 12.94 -15.68
C ALA A 49 -10.03 11.93 -14.74
N TYR A 50 -9.25 10.99 -14.18
CA TYR A 50 -9.73 10.03 -13.18
C TYR A 50 -10.24 10.72 -11.91
N LYS A 51 -9.51 11.71 -11.38
CA LYS A 51 -9.92 12.53 -10.23
C LYS A 51 -11.26 13.22 -10.46
N ALA A 52 -11.43 13.87 -11.62
CA ALA A 52 -12.67 14.55 -11.96
C ALA A 52 -13.84 13.55 -12.11
N ALA A 53 -13.61 12.43 -12.81
CA ALA A 53 -14.63 11.41 -13.02
C ALA A 53 -15.06 10.74 -11.70
N SER A 54 -14.10 10.35 -10.85
CA SER A 54 -14.37 9.73 -9.56
C SER A 54 -15.09 10.66 -8.59
N ARG A 55 -14.72 11.94 -8.54
CA ARG A 55 -15.44 12.99 -7.79
C ARG A 55 -16.90 13.08 -8.23
N ALA A 56 -17.15 13.16 -9.54
CA ALA A 56 -18.51 13.27 -10.08
C ALA A 56 -19.34 11.99 -9.84
N ALA A 57 -18.70 10.82 -9.95
CA ALA A 57 -19.37 9.52 -9.79
C ALA A 57 -19.65 9.15 -8.32
N ALA A 58 -18.82 9.60 -7.37
CA ALA A 58 -18.90 9.24 -5.96
C ALA A 58 -20.31 9.36 -5.32
N PRO A 59 -21.05 10.49 -5.44
CA PRO A 59 -22.38 10.61 -4.86
C PRO A 59 -23.38 9.60 -5.47
N ALA A 60 -23.33 9.39 -6.78
CA ALA A 60 -24.21 8.46 -7.48
C ALA A 60 -23.91 7.00 -7.10
N VAL A 61 -22.62 6.64 -7.03
CA VAL A 61 -22.17 5.30 -6.60
C VAL A 61 -22.61 5.06 -5.15
N LEU A 62 -22.39 6.01 -4.25
CA LEU A 62 -22.77 5.86 -2.85
C LEU A 62 -24.29 5.72 -2.69
N LEU A 63 -25.07 6.55 -3.38
CA LEU A 63 -26.52 6.47 -3.36
C LEU A 63 -27.01 5.11 -3.87
N TRP A 64 -26.49 4.65 -5.01
CA TRP A 64 -26.83 3.35 -5.56
C TRP A 64 -26.52 2.21 -4.59
N ARG A 65 -25.33 2.22 -3.96
CA ARG A 65 -24.94 1.22 -2.95
C ARG A 65 -25.86 1.23 -1.73
N ARG A 66 -26.25 2.42 -1.27
CA ARG A 66 -27.21 2.57 -0.16
C ARG A 66 -28.59 2.03 -0.51
N LEU A 67 -29.13 2.36 -1.68
CA LEU A 67 -30.43 1.85 -2.14
C LEU A 67 -30.44 0.33 -2.32
N ARG A 68 -29.29 -0.26 -2.62
CA ARG A 68 -29.10 -1.72 -2.75
C ARG A 68 -28.84 -2.42 -1.41
N GLY A 69 -28.79 -1.71 -0.28
CA GLY A 69 -28.47 -2.29 1.02
C GLY A 69 -27.03 -2.81 1.13
N LEU A 70 -26.11 -2.31 0.30
CA LEU A 70 -24.71 -2.73 0.27
C LEU A 70 -23.82 -1.96 1.28
N GLU A 71 -24.42 -1.01 2.00
CA GLU A 71 -23.74 -0.15 2.96
C GLU A 71 -24.28 -0.35 4.37
N HIS A 72 -23.40 -0.16 5.36
CA HIS A 72 -23.77 -0.28 6.76
C HIS A 72 -24.73 0.84 7.15
N ALA A 73 -25.80 0.51 7.87
CA ALA A 73 -26.89 1.43 8.20
C ALA A 73 -26.39 2.75 8.85
N SER A 74 -25.45 2.66 9.80
CA SER A 74 -24.89 3.81 10.51
C SER A 74 -23.49 4.25 10.05
N ARG A 75 -22.70 3.34 9.45
CA ARG A 75 -21.27 3.56 9.15
C ARG A 75 -21.00 3.91 7.68
N TRP A 76 -22.04 4.04 6.85
CA TRP A 76 -21.89 4.49 5.46
C TRP A 76 -21.12 5.82 5.28
N PRO A 77 -21.11 6.79 6.23
CA PRO A 77 -20.29 8.00 6.06
C PRO A 77 -18.79 7.74 5.99
N GLU A 78 -18.31 6.58 6.47
CA GLU A 78 -16.91 6.18 6.35
C GLU A 78 -16.43 6.12 4.91
N ARG A 79 -17.35 5.85 3.97
CA ARG A 79 -17.10 5.91 2.51
C ARG A 79 -16.67 7.27 2.02
N LEU A 80 -17.10 8.32 2.70
CA LEU A 80 -16.76 9.71 2.39
C LEU A 80 -15.53 10.17 3.17
N GLY A 81 -14.77 9.24 3.75
CA GLY A 81 -13.63 9.57 4.61
C GLY A 81 -14.06 10.20 5.94
N ARG A 82 -15.30 9.97 6.40
CA ARG A 82 -15.82 10.40 7.71
C ARG A 82 -15.79 9.22 8.68
N PRO A 83 -14.70 9.04 9.42
CA PRO A 83 -14.47 7.86 10.26
C PRO A 83 -15.46 7.79 11.42
N SER A 84 -15.89 6.58 11.80
CA SER A 84 -16.71 6.37 13.01
C SER A 84 -15.88 6.24 14.29
N ALA A 85 -14.55 6.09 14.16
CA ALA A 85 -13.63 5.89 15.25
C ALA A 85 -12.61 7.02 15.33
N ALA A 86 -12.27 7.42 16.56
CA ALA A 86 -11.15 8.31 16.82
C ALA A 86 -9.83 7.58 16.60
N ARG A 87 -8.79 8.33 16.21
CA ARG A 87 -7.42 7.80 16.19
C ARG A 87 -6.99 7.47 17.64
N PRO A 88 -6.63 6.22 17.97
CA PRO A 88 -6.43 5.81 19.37
C PRO A 88 -5.27 6.51 20.07
N ARG A 89 -4.22 6.84 19.32
CA ARG A 89 -3.00 7.45 19.86
C ARG A 89 -2.52 8.57 18.93
N PRO A 90 -2.81 9.83 19.27
CA PRO A 90 -2.25 10.97 18.55
C PRO A 90 -0.71 10.89 18.57
N GLY A 91 -0.09 11.02 17.40
CA GLY A 91 1.38 10.99 17.25
C GLY A 91 2.04 9.60 17.16
N SER A 92 1.34 8.50 17.45
CA SER A 92 1.91 7.16 17.21
C SER A 92 1.93 6.84 15.72
N PRO A 93 2.91 6.05 15.23
CA PRO A 93 2.86 5.56 13.86
C PRO A 93 1.61 4.70 13.65
N LEU A 94 1.00 4.86 12.47
CA LEU A 94 -0.18 4.09 12.07
C LEU A 94 0.11 3.38 10.75
N VAL A 95 -0.08 2.06 10.73
CA VAL A 95 -0.04 1.25 9.50
C VAL A 95 -1.46 0.96 9.05
N TRP A 96 -1.77 1.33 7.82
CA TRP A 96 -3.04 1.08 7.18
C TRP A 96 -2.94 -0.09 6.21
N PHE A 97 -3.64 -1.19 6.52
CA PHE A 97 -3.87 -2.31 5.61
C PHE A 97 -5.14 -2.05 4.81
N HIS A 98 -5.02 -2.00 3.49
CA HIS A 98 -6.12 -1.83 2.56
C HIS A 98 -6.44 -3.16 1.85
N ALA A 99 -7.55 -3.78 2.23
CA ALA A 99 -7.98 -5.10 1.81
C ALA A 99 -9.46 -5.08 1.44
N VAL A 100 -9.80 -4.82 0.17
CA VAL A 100 -11.18 -4.50 -0.23
C VAL A 100 -12.14 -5.69 -0.11
N SER A 101 -11.62 -6.91 -0.16
CA SER A 101 -12.40 -8.15 -0.11
C SER A 101 -12.19 -8.96 1.17
N LEU A 102 -13.08 -9.93 1.43
CA LEU A 102 -12.93 -10.85 2.57
C LEU A 102 -11.65 -11.68 2.44
N GLY A 103 -11.34 -12.15 1.23
CA GLY A 103 -10.13 -12.94 0.97
C GLY A 103 -8.86 -12.17 1.30
N GLU A 104 -8.75 -10.92 0.84
CA GLU A 104 -7.63 -10.04 1.16
C GLU A 104 -7.56 -9.71 2.65
N GLY A 105 -8.71 -9.48 3.30
CA GLY A 105 -8.77 -9.22 4.73
C GLY A 105 -8.24 -10.41 5.53
N MET A 106 -8.65 -11.62 5.16
CA MET A 106 -8.16 -12.88 5.75
C MET A 106 -6.67 -13.07 5.49
N ALA A 107 -6.17 -12.72 4.30
CA ALA A 107 -4.75 -12.78 3.97
C ALA A 107 -3.92 -11.75 4.76
N ALA A 108 -4.49 -10.59 5.09
CA ALA A 108 -3.83 -9.56 5.89
C ALA A 108 -3.76 -9.90 7.38
N LEU A 109 -4.75 -10.63 7.93
CA LEU A 109 -4.89 -10.90 9.36
C LEU A 109 -3.63 -11.48 10.05
N PRO A 110 -2.90 -12.46 9.48
CA PRO A 110 -1.68 -12.97 10.09
C PRO A 110 -0.61 -11.89 10.28
N VAL A 111 -0.45 -11.00 9.30
CA VAL A 111 0.51 -9.89 9.35
C VAL A 111 0.04 -8.85 10.37
N VAL A 112 -1.26 -8.50 10.35
CA VAL A 112 -1.89 -7.60 11.33
C VAL A 112 -1.66 -8.08 12.77
N ARG A 113 -1.92 -9.37 13.04
CA ARG A 113 -1.69 -10.02 14.35
C ARG A 113 -0.23 -9.93 14.76
N HIS A 114 0.68 -10.21 13.85
CA HIS A 114 2.10 -10.14 14.13
C HIS A 114 2.54 -8.71 14.46
N CYS A 115 2.11 -7.71 13.68
CA CYS A 115 2.39 -6.30 13.91
C CYS A 115 1.85 -5.83 15.27
N ALA A 116 0.60 -6.14 15.59
CA ALA A 116 -0.02 -5.76 16.86
C ALA A 116 0.71 -6.37 18.07
N ARG A 117 1.17 -7.61 17.95
CA ARG A 117 1.89 -8.32 19.02
C ARG A 117 3.33 -7.81 19.21
N VAL A 118 4.07 -7.60 18.13
CA VAL A 118 5.51 -7.27 18.19
C VAL A 118 5.74 -5.77 18.41
N HIS A 119 4.79 -4.93 18.02
CA HIS A 119 4.88 -3.48 18.18
C HIS A 119 3.63 -2.91 18.88
N PRO A 120 3.50 -3.07 20.21
CA PRO A 120 2.35 -2.54 20.96
C PRO A 120 2.18 -1.01 20.87
N GLY A 121 3.23 -0.27 20.48
CA GLY A 121 3.21 1.17 20.22
C GLY A 121 2.63 1.58 18.86
N LEU A 122 2.44 0.61 17.95
CA LEU A 122 1.95 0.83 16.59
C LEU A 122 0.42 0.73 16.56
N SER A 123 -0.24 1.71 15.93
CA SER A 123 -1.67 1.59 15.61
C SER A 123 -1.85 0.89 14.28
N VAL A 124 -2.76 -0.08 14.22
CA VAL A 124 -3.09 -0.80 12.99
C VAL A 124 -4.52 -0.50 12.59
N LEU A 125 -4.71 -0.09 11.35
CA LEU A 125 -6.00 0.16 10.72
C LEU A 125 -6.17 -0.83 9.57
N LEU A 126 -7.24 -1.62 9.59
CA LEU A 126 -7.63 -2.50 8.50
C LEU A 126 -8.89 -1.94 7.82
N THR A 127 -8.86 -1.77 6.50
CA THR A 127 -10.06 -1.40 5.75
C THR A 127 -10.55 -2.51 4.85
N THR A 128 -11.87 -2.73 4.85
CA THR A 128 -12.56 -3.61 3.90
C THR A 128 -13.71 -2.91 3.19
N THR A 129 -14.12 -3.41 2.03
CA THR A 129 -15.20 -2.79 1.26
C THR A 129 -16.55 -3.41 1.53
N THR A 130 -16.73 -4.73 1.58
CA THR A 130 -18.10 -5.28 1.70
C THR A 130 -18.59 -5.42 3.15
N LEU A 131 -19.91 -5.34 3.34
CA LEU A 131 -20.57 -5.68 4.61
C LEU A 131 -20.26 -7.11 5.04
N SER A 132 -20.36 -8.06 4.11
CA SER A 132 -20.02 -9.46 4.38
C SER A 132 -18.58 -9.64 4.88
N SER A 133 -17.64 -8.86 4.35
CA SER A 133 -16.25 -8.89 4.85
C SER A 133 -16.16 -8.35 6.26
N PHE A 134 -16.85 -7.25 6.56
CA PHE A 134 -16.88 -6.67 7.89
C PHE A 134 -17.46 -7.64 8.94
N GLU A 135 -18.59 -8.28 8.65
CA GLU A 135 -19.26 -9.20 9.59
C GLU A 135 -18.35 -10.36 10.02
N VAL A 136 -17.48 -10.83 9.13
CA VAL A 136 -16.51 -11.89 9.46
C VAL A 136 -15.26 -11.32 10.13
N ILE A 137 -14.71 -10.25 9.59
CA ILE A 137 -13.42 -9.70 10.03
C ILE A 137 -13.51 -9.10 11.44
N LYS A 138 -14.63 -8.47 11.80
CA LYS A 138 -14.79 -7.78 13.09
C LYS A 138 -14.49 -8.70 14.30
N ASP A 139 -14.85 -9.98 14.20
CA ASP A 139 -14.69 -10.97 15.27
C ASP A 139 -13.29 -11.63 15.28
N LEU A 140 -12.48 -11.38 14.23
CA LEU A 140 -11.15 -11.96 14.06
C LEU A 140 -10.01 -10.97 14.32
N LEU A 141 -10.36 -9.69 14.50
CA LEU A 141 -9.41 -8.62 14.73
C LEU A 141 -8.81 -8.71 16.14
N PRO A 142 -7.48 -8.57 16.27
CA PRO A 142 -6.84 -8.46 17.58
C PRO A 142 -7.25 -7.18 18.31
N ASP A 143 -7.16 -7.21 19.63
CA ASP A 143 -7.36 -6.03 20.46
C ASP A 143 -6.47 -4.86 20.03
N GLY A 144 -7.06 -3.68 19.95
CA GLY A 144 -6.37 -2.45 19.55
C GLY A 144 -6.19 -2.27 18.03
N VAL A 145 -6.61 -3.23 17.21
CA VAL A 145 -6.72 -3.05 15.75
C VAL A 145 -8.05 -2.43 15.40
N ILE A 146 -8.02 -1.39 14.57
CA ILE A 146 -9.22 -0.68 14.14
C ILE A 146 -9.67 -1.23 12.80
N HIS A 147 -10.98 -1.44 12.66
CA HIS A 147 -11.60 -1.64 11.35
C HIS A 147 -12.38 -0.41 10.90
N GLN A 148 -12.20 -0.06 9.63
CA GLN A 148 -13.06 0.92 8.96
C GLN A 148 -13.48 0.42 7.58
N PHE A 149 -14.67 0.80 7.12
CA PHE A 149 -14.98 0.66 5.70
C PHE A 149 -14.03 1.51 4.86
N ALA A 150 -13.51 0.91 3.78
CA ALA A 150 -12.66 1.61 2.83
C ALA A 150 -13.41 2.86 2.29
N PRO A 151 -12.74 4.03 2.23
CA PRO A 151 -13.30 5.22 1.58
C PRO A 151 -13.56 4.91 0.10
N LEU A 152 -14.38 5.71 -0.58
CA LEU A 152 -14.46 5.68 -2.03
C LEU A 152 -13.15 6.25 -2.62
N ASP A 153 -12.72 5.73 -3.77
CA ASP A 153 -11.55 6.29 -4.47
C ASP A 153 -11.89 7.60 -5.17
N CYS A 154 -12.33 8.61 -4.43
CA CYS A 154 -12.52 9.97 -4.89
C CYS A 154 -11.65 10.92 -4.05
N PRO A 155 -11.21 12.06 -4.63
CA PRO A 155 -10.24 12.93 -3.97
C PRO A 155 -10.71 13.39 -2.59
N GLU A 156 -11.98 13.79 -2.42
CA GLU A 156 -12.52 14.26 -1.13
C GLU A 156 -12.45 13.19 -0.04
N ALA A 157 -12.88 11.96 -0.37
CA ALA A 157 -12.97 10.89 0.60
C ALA A 157 -11.58 10.38 1.00
N ILE A 158 -10.68 10.20 0.02
CA ILE A 158 -9.29 9.81 0.27
C ILE A 158 -8.56 10.89 1.06
N ASP A 159 -8.75 12.17 0.69
CA ASP A 159 -8.07 13.26 1.38
C ASP A 159 -8.52 13.41 2.82
N SER A 160 -9.83 13.32 3.07
CA SER A 160 -10.40 13.30 4.42
C SER A 160 -9.90 12.10 5.21
N PHE A 161 -9.86 10.91 4.59
CA PHE A 161 -9.42 9.67 5.24
C PHE A 161 -7.95 9.75 5.66
N ILE A 162 -7.05 10.13 4.75
CA ILE A 162 -5.62 10.28 5.05
C ILE A 162 -5.40 11.43 6.04
N GLY A 163 -6.15 12.53 5.92
CA GLY A 163 -6.05 13.68 6.82
C GLY A 163 -6.41 13.36 8.27
N HIS A 164 -7.43 12.52 8.49
CA HIS A 164 -7.81 12.05 9.83
C HIS A 164 -6.83 11.01 10.36
N TRP A 165 -6.61 9.93 9.60
CA TRP A 165 -5.84 8.78 10.07
C TRP A 165 -4.34 9.02 10.09
N LYS A 166 -3.83 9.98 9.29
CA LYS A 166 -2.41 10.27 9.03
C LYS A 166 -1.54 9.02 9.13
N PRO A 167 -1.79 8.02 8.26
CA PRO A 167 -0.98 6.80 8.23
C PRO A 167 0.47 7.15 7.94
N SER A 168 1.38 6.36 8.51
CA SER A 168 2.80 6.45 8.21
C SER A 168 3.20 5.47 7.11
N LEU A 169 2.40 4.43 6.89
CA LEU A 169 2.55 3.42 5.85
C LEU A 169 1.16 2.91 5.42
N VAL A 170 0.98 2.75 4.11
CA VAL A 170 -0.16 2.05 3.50
C VAL A 170 0.31 0.74 2.90
N LEU A 171 -0.36 -0.35 3.25
CA LEU A 171 -0.14 -1.70 2.75
C LEU A 171 -1.36 -2.10 1.90
N LEU A 172 -1.22 -2.01 0.59
CA LEU A 172 -2.21 -2.46 -0.37
C LEU A 172 -2.13 -3.98 -0.49
N MET A 173 -3.27 -4.67 -0.38
CA MET A 173 -3.31 -6.11 -0.57
C MET A 173 -3.58 -6.46 -2.04
N GLU A 174 -2.85 -7.45 -2.55
CA GLU A 174 -3.04 -8.06 -3.88
C GLU A 174 -2.95 -7.11 -5.08
N SER A 175 -4.08 -6.72 -5.67
CA SER A 175 -4.18 -5.94 -6.91
C SER A 175 -4.88 -4.60 -6.72
N GLU A 176 -5.03 -4.13 -5.49
CA GLU A 176 -5.84 -2.94 -5.16
C GLU A 176 -5.10 -1.63 -5.48
N LEU A 177 -4.94 -1.40 -6.78
CA LEU A 177 -4.32 -0.21 -7.36
C LEU A 177 -5.36 0.91 -7.53
N TRP A 178 -5.52 1.70 -6.48
CA TRP A 178 -6.48 2.81 -6.39
C TRP A 178 -5.77 4.15 -6.68
N PRO A 179 -6.01 4.81 -7.83
CA PRO A 179 -5.24 5.99 -8.23
C PRO A 179 -5.29 7.14 -7.22
N ASN A 180 -6.46 7.49 -6.69
CA ASN A 180 -6.55 8.61 -5.75
C ASN A 180 -5.84 8.27 -4.44
N LEU A 181 -6.05 7.06 -3.92
CA LEU A 181 -5.35 6.55 -2.73
C LEU A 181 -3.83 6.60 -2.89
N ILE A 182 -3.29 5.97 -3.93
CA ILE A 182 -1.83 5.83 -4.13
C ILE A 182 -1.17 7.19 -4.29
N ILE A 183 -1.72 8.04 -5.16
CA ILE A 183 -1.09 9.32 -5.49
C ILE A 183 -1.25 10.31 -4.33
N SER A 184 -2.43 10.40 -3.70
CA SER A 184 -2.63 11.28 -2.53
C SER A 184 -1.78 10.85 -1.32
N ALA A 185 -1.62 9.55 -1.09
CA ALA A 185 -0.73 9.05 -0.04
C ALA A 185 0.73 9.46 -0.29
N ALA A 186 1.23 9.25 -1.51
CA ALA A 186 2.59 9.60 -1.88
C ALA A 186 2.84 11.12 -1.85
N GLU A 187 1.88 11.94 -2.31
CA GLU A 187 1.95 13.41 -2.26
C GLU A 187 2.01 13.93 -0.82
N LYS A 188 1.38 13.22 0.13
CA LYS A 188 1.43 13.54 1.57
C LYS A 188 2.62 12.91 2.30
N GLY A 189 3.56 12.31 1.57
CA GLY A 189 4.76 11.68 2.12
C GLY A 189 4.48 10.41 2.92
N VAL A 190 3.35 9.76 2.69
CA VAL A 190 3.04 8.44 3.25
C VAL A 190 3.65 7.37 2.35
N ALA A 191 4.40 6.44 2.93
CA ALA A 191 4.94 5.31 2.18
C ALA A 191 3.81 4.36 1.76
N VAL A 192 3.88 3.83 0.54
CA VAL A 192 2.88 2.91 0.00
C VAL A 192 3.60 1.63 -0.43
N ALA A 193 3.13 0.48 0.04
CA ALA A 193 3.65 -0.82 -0.37
C ALA A 193 2.52 -1.73 -0.86
N LEU A 194 2.83 -2.57 -1.84
CA LEU A 194 1.93 -3.61 -2.33
C LEU A 194 2.36 -4.97 -1.77
N LEU A 195 1.49 -5.61 -1.00
CA LEU A 195 1.71 -6.91 -0.39
C LEU A 195 0.92 -7.99 -1.09
N ASN A 196 1.49 -9.19 -1.14
CA ASN A 196 0.89 -10.33 -1.83
C ASN A 196 0.52 -9.98 -3.27
N ALA A 197 1.36 -9.18 -3.94
CA ALA A 197 1.01 -8.57 -5.22
C ALA A 197 0.57 -9.67 -6.17
N ARG A 198 -0.64 -9.53 -6.70
CA ARG A 198 -1.24 -10.44 -7.68
C ARG A 198 -1.63 -9.61 -8.89
N MET A 199 -1.61 -10.21 -10.07
CA MET A 199 -2.18 -9.59 -11.26
C MET A 199 -2.71 -10.68 -12.17
N SER A 200 -4.01 -10.63 -12.47
CA SER A 200 -4.59 -11.52 -13.47
C SER A 200 -4.21 -11.06 -14.88
N LEU A 201 -4.16 -11.98 -15.85
CA LEU A 201 -3.86 -11.65 -17.24
C LEU A 201 -4.84 -10.60 -17.81
N LYS A 202 -6.12 -10.67 -17.41
CA LYS A 202 -7.13 -9.67 -17.76
C LYS A 202 -6.78 -8.28 -17.24
N SER A 203 -6.34 -8.19 -15.97
CA SER A 203 -5.93 -6.92 -15.37
C SER A 203 -4.66 -6.40 -16.02
N PHE A 204 -3.68 -7.27 -16.27
CA PHE A 204 -2.46 -6.93 -16.99
C PHE A 204 -2.78 -6.36 -18.38
N ASN A 205 -3.59 -7.04 -19.19
CA ASN A 205 -3.95 -6.56 -20.54
C ASN A 205 -4.67 -5.20 -20.50
N ARG A 206 -5.55 -4.98 -19.52
CA ARG A 206 -6.22 -3.68 -19.32
C ARG A 206 -5.23 -2.58 -18.95
N TRP A 207 -4.30 -2.88 -18.06
CA TRP A 207 -3.26 -1.94 -17.63
C TRP A 207 -2.21 -1.69 -18.71
N SER A 208 -1.94 -2.66 -19.56
CA SER A 208 -1.01 -2.55 -20.69
C SER A 208 -1.60 -1.81 -21.90
N ALA A 209 -2.90 -1.52 -21.89
CA ALA A 209 -3.54 -0.76 -22.96
C ALA A 209 -3.03 0.71 -22.99
N PRO A 210 -3.05 1.40 -24.14
CA PRO A 210 -2.51 2.76 -24.28
C PRO A 210 -3.07 3.80 -23.30
N LEU A 211 -4.32 3.63 -22.87
CA LEU A 211 -4.98 4.49 -21.88
C LEU A 211 -4.68 4.08 -20.43
N GLY A 212 -4.37 2.81 -20.18
CA GLY A 212 -4.08 2.30 -18.84
C GLY A 212 -2.61 2.44 -18.45
N LEU A 213 -1.71 2.26 -19.43
CA LEU A 213 -0.27 2.13 -19.20
C LEU A 213 0.37 3.38 -18.58
N PRO A 214 0.05 4.61 -19.02
CA PRO A 214 0.65 5.79 -18.41
C PRO A 214 0.15 6.02 -16.97
N LEU A 215 -1.11 5.69 -16.69
CA LEU A 215 -1.69 5.84 -15.35
C LEU A 215 -1.14 4.79 -14.38
N VAL A 216 -1.12 3.51 -14.76
CA VAL A 216 -0.59 2.44 -13.89
C VAL A 216 0.89 2.66 -13.60
N SER A 217 1.65 3.13 -14.59
CA SER A 217 3.07 3.38 -14.39
C SER A 217 3.31 4.58 -13.48
N LEU A 218 2.49 5.64 -13.62
CA LEU A 218 2.49 6.74 -12.65
C LEU A 218 2.21 6.22 -11.23
N MET A 219 1.19 5.38 -11.05
CA MET A 219 0.87 4.80 -9.74
C MET A 219 2.01 3.92 -9.20
N LEU A 220 2.54 3.01 -10.00
CA LEU A 220 3.62 2.11 -9.61
C LEU A 220 4.89 2.88 -9.25
N SER A 221 5.16 4.01 -9.91
CA SER A 221 6.27 4.91 -9.56
C SER A 221 6.14 5.57 -8.17
N LYS A 222 4.97 5.48 -7.53
CA LYS A 222 4.73 5.99 -6.18
C LYS A 222 4.86 4.91 -5.10
N LEU A 223 5.00 3.64 -5.49
CA LEU A 223 5.16 2.55 -4.54
C LEU A 223 6.61 2.49 -4.03
N SER A 224 6.77 2.36 -2.71
CA SER A 224 8.06 2.22 -2.04
C SER A 224 8.55 0.77 -2.01
N LEU A 225 7.63 -0.20 -2.03
CA LEU A 225 7.92 -1.64 -1.94
C LEU A 225 6.83 -2.46 -2.64
N VAL A 226 7.21 -3.51 -3.35
CA VAL A 226 6.28 -4.50 -3.90
C VAL A 226 6.74 -5.90 -3.47
N VAL A 227 5.88 -6.63 -2.78
CA VAL A 227 6.11 -8.01 -2.34
C VAL A 227 5.17 -8.93 -3.13
N PRO A 228 5.64 -9.53 -4.23
CA PRO A 228 4.84 -10.43 -5.06
C PRO A 228 4.66 -11.81 -4.43
N LEU A 229 3.54 -12.46 -4.77
CA LEU A 229 3.27 -13.84 -4.37
C LEU A 229 4.06 -14.87 -5.18
N VAL A 230 4.30 -14.58 -6.46
CA VAL A 230 4.96 -15.49 -7.41
C VAL A 230 5.89 -14.71 -8.34
N THR A 231 6.99 -15.32 -8.76
CA THR A 231 8.03 -14.74 -9.62
C THR A 231 7.49 -14.21 -10.97
N THR A 232 6.45 -14.82 -11.53
CA THR A 232 5.82 -14.33 -12.78
C THR A 232 5.19 -12.95 -12.66
N ILE A 233 4.73 -12.59 -11.45
CA ILE A 233 4.13 -11.27 -11.18
C ILE A 233 5.21 -10.19 -11.10
N VAL A 234 6.43 -10.54 -10.66
CA VAL A 234 7.60 -9.66 -10.73
C VAL A 234 7.79 -9.17 -12.16
N VAL A 235 7.78 -10.10 -13.12
CA VAL A 235 7.99 -9.81 -14.54
C VAL A 235 6.87 -8.93 -15.11
N GLN A 236 5.62 -9.18 -14.73
CA GLN A 236 4.49 -8.36 -15.18
C GLN A 236 4.57 -6.91 -14.65
N ILE A 237 4.87 -6.73 -13.36
CA ILE A 237 5.02 -5.41 -12.73
C ILE A 237 6.24 -4.70 -13.32
N ALA A 238 7.36 -5.40 -13.48
CA ALA A 238 8.56 -4.88 -14.12
C ALA A 238 8.29 -4.46 -15.57
N ASN A 239 7.50 -5.22 -16.34
CA ASN A 239 7.14 -4.86 -17.71
C ASN A 239 6.28 -3.59 -17.77
N LEU A 240 5.31 -3.42 -16.88
CA LEU A 240 4.51 -2.19 -16.83
C LEU A 240 5.40 -0.97 -16.55
N ILE A 241 6.34 -1.11 -15.60
CA ILE A 241 7.30 -0.05 -15.26
C ILE A 241 8.30 0.19 -16.38
N PHE A 242 8.81 -0.86 -17.02
CA PHE A 242 9.82 -0.78 -18.08
C PHE A 242 9.24 -0.20 -19.37
N MET A 243 8.04 -0.63 -19.79
CA MET A 243 7.36 -0.08 -20.96
C MET A 243 7.12 1.43 -20.81
N TYR A 244 6.96 1.95 -19.60
CA TYR A 244 6.83 3.37 -19.36
C TYR A 244 8.18 4.09 -19.25
N ASN A 245 9.17 3.48 -18.60
CA ASN A 245 10.50 4.06 -18.42
C ASN A 245 11.34 4.05 -19.71
N TYR A 246 11.12 3.09 -20.62
CA TYR A 246 11.69 3.12 -21.98
C TYR A 246 11.34 4.41 -22.73
N PHE A 247 10.18 5.02 -22.40
CA PHE A 247 9.75 6.30 -22.93
C PHE A 247 10.00 7.51 -22.00
N SER A 248 10.43 7.32 -20.74
CA SER A 248 10.48 8.39 -19.71
C SER A 248 11.82 8.66 -19.02
N HIS A 249 12.89 7.89 -19.30
CA HIS A 249 14.25 8.07 -18.73
C HIS A 249 14.29 8.51 -17.25
N HIS A 250 13.50 7.87 -16.37
CA HIS A 250 13.56 8.07 -14.92
C HIS A 250 14.30 6.91 -14.24
N SER A 251 15.13 7.21 -13.25
CA SER A 251 15.73 6.22 -12.36
C SER A 251 14.80 6.01 -11.17
N PHE A 252 14.23 4.81 -11.06
CA PHE A 252 13.33 4.39 -10.00
C PHE A 252 13.95 3.22 -9.24
N PHE A 253 13.93 3.25 -7.90
CA PHE A 253 14.38 2.13 -7.07
C PHE A 253 13.14 1.37 -6.60
N LEU A 254 12.78 0.31 -7.33
CA LEU A 254 11.77 -0.64 -6.89
C LEU A 254 12.47 -1.77 -6.14
N PHE A 255 12.10 -1.96 -4.88
CA PHE A 255 12.48 -3.15 -4.14
C PHE A 255 11.41 -4.22 -4.37
N VAL A 256 11.83 -5.33 -4.98
CA VAL A 256 11.00 -6.53 -5.10
C VAL A 256 11.58 -7.61 -4.18
N ALA A 257 10.81 -7.98 -3.17
CA ALA A 257 11.19 -9.04 -2.23
C ALA A 257 10.45 -10.33 -2.58
N GLU A 258 11.17 -11.38 -2.96
CA GLU A 258 10.59 -12.70 -3.19
C GLU A 258 10.33 -13.42 -1.85
N TYR A 259 9.12 -13.95 -1.68
CA TYR A 259 8.78 -14.77 -0.54
C TYR A 259 8.99 -16.25 -0.88
N TYR A 260 10.14 -16.81 -0.50
CA TYR A 260 10.37 -18.26 -0.51
C TYR A 260 10.19 -18.82 0.90
N SER A 261 9.36 -19.85 1.03
CA SER A 261 9.23 -20.67 2.23
C SER A 261 10.55 -21.39 2.53
N GLY A 262 11.47 -20.71 3.24
CA GLY A 262 12.57 -21.35 3.95
C GLY A 262 14.00 -20.87 3.67
N CYS A 263 14.28 -19.91 2.78
CA CYS A 263 15.66 -19.51 2.47
C CYS A 263 15.84 -18.00 2.27
N SER A 264 16.99 -17.50 2.75
CA SER A 264 17.51 -16.14 2.68
C SER A 264 17.08 -15.30 1.47
N PHE A 265 16.54 -14.11 1.73
CA PHE A 265 16.04 -13.14 0.74
C PHE A 265 17.12 -12.71 -0.29
N PRO A 266 16.94 -13.00 -1.60
CA PRO A 266 17.54 -12.18 -2.64
C PRO A 266 16.63 -10.95 -2.84
N VAL A 267 17.10 -9.78 -2.41
CA VAL A 267 16.49 -8.50 -2.78
C VAL A 267 16.93 -8.21 -4.22
N ALA A 268 16.00 -8.29 -5.17
CA ALA A 268 16.27 -7.84 -6.54
C ALA A 268 16.06 -6.31 -6.61
N THR A 269 17.16 -5.56 -6.63
CA THR A 269 17.15 -4.13 -6.97
C THR A 269 17.22 -3.98 -8.48
N TYR A 270 16.14 -3.52 -9.12
CA TYR A 270 16.16 -3.16 -10.54
C TYR A 270 16.59 -1.70 -10.68
N THR A 271 17.81 -1.46 -11.16
CA THR A 271 18.33 -0.13 -11.51
C THR A 271 18.36 0.02 -13.03
N THR A 272 18.04 1.22 -13.54
CA THR A 272 17.94 1.46 -15.00
C THR A 272 19.29 1.72 -15.68
N ARG A 273 20.43 1.63 -14.95
CA ARG A 273 21.79 1.69 -15.50
C ARG A 273 22.75 0.89 -14.60
N ASP A 274 23.52 0.00 -15.23
CA ASP A 274 24.70 -0.77 -14.74
C ASP A 274 24.49 -1.94 -13.75
N PRO A 275 25.39 -2.96 -13.74
CA PRO A 275 25.13 -4.32 -13.24
C PRO A 275 24.88 -4.40 -11.73
N PRO A 276 24.32 -5.51 -11.21
CA PRO A 276 23.65 -5.53 -9.92
C PRO A 276 24.65 -5.38 -8.77
N PHE A 277 24.75 -4.18 -8.21
CA PHE A 277 25.26 -4.00 -6.87
C PHE A 277 24.22 -4.55 -5.88
N CYS A 278 24.46 -5.78 -5.44
CA CYS A 278 23.65 -6.47 -4.44
C CYS A 278 23.80 -5.80 -3.07
N TRP A 279 22.85 -4.95 -2.70
CA TRP A 279 22.78 -4.41 -1.34
C TRP A 279 22.16 -5.47 -0.42
N ARG A 280 23.01 -6.16 0.37
CA ARG A 280 22.57 -7.06 1.44
C ARG A 280 21.94 -6.24 2.58
N PHE A 281 20.61 -6.13 2.60
CA PHE A 281 19.89 -5.73 3.80
C PHE A 281 19.57 -6.97 4.65
N LYS A 282 20.15 -7.04 5.86
CA LYS A 282 19.74 -8.00 6.89
C LYS A 282 18.45 -7.52 7.53
N ILE A 283 17.31 -8.00 7.05
CA ILE A 283 16.06 -7.95 7.79
C ILE A 283 16.09 -9.14 8.76
N TRP A 284 16.17 -8.87 10.06
CA TRP A 284 16.14 -9.89 11.10
C TRP A 284 14.72 -10.49 11.17
N CYS A 285 14.57 -11.72 10.67
CA CYS A 285 13.56 -12.64 11.20
C CYS A 285 14.22 -13.38 12.38
N ALA A 286 13.66 -13.20 13.58
CA ALA A 286 13.85 -14.07 14.73
C ALA A 286 12.47 -14.47 15.25
#